data_AF-A0A5M8REF8-F1
#
_entry.id   AF-A0A5M8REF8-F1
#
_cell.length_a   1.000
_cell.length_b   1.000
_cell.length_c   1.000
_cell.angle_alpha   90.00
_cell.angle_beta   90.00
_cell.angle_gamma   90.00
#
_symmetry.space_group_name_H-M   'P 1'
#
loop_
_entity.id
_entity.type
_entity.pdbx_description
1 polymer ?
#
loop_
_entity_poly.entity_id
_entity_poly.type
_entity_poly.pdbx_seq_one_letter_code
_entity_poly.pdbx_strand_id
1 'polypeptide(L)'
;MPATWAGWKYNIGGGLVNVDYTDLSVIRKGNGYGVDGDGDGKADPYNLTDAIYSTANYLSKNGFTKDPYKAIFNYNHADWYVKKVMNAADRFHTQATYKTAEGSVPVSNDTMFTLPAKGRVSSGFGGRWGSMHYGIDIAGKGKIPVVAAADGIVSRSYRSDSYGHVIFIKHSIKGKSYETVYAHLASRAVRQGTIVKRGQFIGYMGSTGHSTGQHLHFEVHEGSWNYSKSNAKNPALYLPLNKLKQ
;
A
#
# COMPACT_ATOMS: atom_id res chain seq x y z
N MET A 1 -3.86 -7.11 29.23
CA MET A 1 -3.26 -5.78 28.97
C MET A 1 -2.74 -5.10 30.25
N PRO A 2 -3.47 -5.04 31.38
CA PRO A 2 -3.01 -4.30 32.56
C PRO A 2 -1.68 -4.79 33.14
N ALA A 3 -1.44 -6.11 33.16
CA ALA A 3 -0.22 -6.70 33.72
C ALA A 3 1.06 -6.39 32.91
N THR A 4 0.97 -6.26 31.57
CA THR A 4 2.12 -5.76 30.78
C THR A 4 2.33 -4.27 31.01
N TRP A 5 1.25 -3.52 31.20
CA TRP A 5 1.30 -2.06 31.36
C TRP A 5 1.88 -1.63 32.70
N ALA A 6 1.27 -2.06 33.81
CA ALA A 6 1.67 -1.74 35.18
C ALA A 6 2.68 -2.74 35.79
N GLY A 7 2.83 -3.92 35.17
CA GLY A 7 3.78 -4.94 35.58
C GLY A 7 3.14 -6.13 36.31
N TRP A 8 3.76 -7.30 36.18
CA TRP A 8 3.25 -8.59 36.68
C TRP A 8 3.34 -8.77 38.19
N LYS A 9 3.96 -7.83 38.93
CA LYS A 9 3.97 -7.85 40.40
C LYS A 9 2.60 -7.59 41.01
N TYR A 10 1.70 -6.96 40.25
CA TYR A 10 0.31 -6.80 40.62
C TYR A 10 -0.47 -7.95 39.98
N ASN A 11 -1.34 -8.62 40.74
CA ASN A 11 -2.18 -9.71 40.22
C ASN A 11 -3.34 -9.17 39.37
N ILE A 12 -3.04 -8.51 38.25
CA ILE A 12 -4.00 -7.82 37.38
C ILE A 12 -4.56 -8.76 36.28
N GLY A 13 -4.31 -10.06 36.39
CA GLY A 13 -4.57 -11.09 35.38
C GLY A 13 -5.66 -12.10 35.76
N GLY A 14 -6.56 -11.78 36.68
CA GLY A 14 -7.65 -12.70 37.06
C GLY A 14 -8.57 -12.28 38.21
N GLY A 15 -8.37 -11.12 38.83
CA GLY A 15 -9.26 -10.62 39.89
C GLY A 15 -9.03 -9.13 40.16
N LEU A 16 -10.07 -8.43 40.61
CA LEU A 16 -10.07 -6.98 40.85
C LEU A 16 -9.04 -6.61 41.94
N VAL A 17 -7.91 -6.04 41.52
CA VAL A 17 -7.05 -5.26 42.40
C VAL A 17 -7.22 -3.79 42.02
N ASN A 18 -7.60 -2.96 42.98
CA ASN A 18 -7.87 -1.52 42.82
C ASN A 18 -6.55 -0.73 42.75
N VAL A 19 -5.76 -0.95 41.69
CA VAL A 19 -4.54 -0.18 41.41
C VAL A 19 -4.76 0.73 40.22
N ASP A 20 -4.41 2.00 40.36
CA ASP A 20 -4.35 2.92 39.23
C ASP A 20 -3.16 2.54 38.34
N TYR A 21 -3.45 1.83 37.25
CA TYR A 21 -2.43 1.38 36.29
C TYR A 21 -1.94 2.51 35.38
N THR A 22 -2.45 3.73 35.52
CA THR A 22 -1.94 4.94 34.86
C THR A 22 -0.93 5.69 35.72
N ASP A 23 -0.85 5.39 37.02
CA ASP A 23 0.09 6.01 37.96
C ASP A 23 1.53 5.53 37.70
N LEU A 24 2.43 6.49 37.45
CA LEU A 24 3.84 6.25 37.14
C LEU A 24 4.60 5.54 38.26
N SER A 25 4.23 5.78 39.52
CA SER A 25 4.82 5.12 40.67
C SER A 25 4.40 3.64 40.75
N VAL A 26 3.14 3.34 40.40
CA VAL A 26 2.63 1.97 40.30
C VAL A 26 3.37 1.23 39.20
N ILE A 27 3.42 1.80 38.00
CA ILE A 27 4.12 1.20 36.84
C ILE A 27 5.59 0.91 37.18
N ARG A 28 6.29 1.87 37.79
CA ARG A 28 7.71 1.71 38.18
C ARG A 28 7.89 0.60 39.20
N LYS A 29 7.09 0.57 40.26
CA LYS A 29 7.16 -0.46 41.31
C LYS A 29 6.86 -1.84 40.76
N GLY A 30 5.87 -1.93 39.86
CA GLY A 30 5.46 -3.17 39.21
C GLY A 30 6.41 -3.70 38.15
N ASN A 31 7.41 -2.89 37.74
CA ASN A 31 8.27 -3.16 36.59
C ASN A 31 7.46 -3.27 35.28
N GLY A 32 6.46 -2.40 35.13
CA GLY A 32 5.65 -2.27 33.93
C GLY A 32 6.35 -1.51 32.80
N TYR A 33 5.66 -1.43 31.66
CA TYR A 33 6.17 -0.78 30.45
C TYR A 33 5.50 0.56 30.10
N GLY A 34 4.47 0.97 30.86
CA GLY A 34 3.80 2.25 30.68
C GLY A 34 4.76 3.45 30.75
N VAL A 35 4.59 4.41 29.84
CA VAL A 35 5.35 5.65 29.71
C VAL A 35 4.35 6.78 29.52
N ASP A 36 4.49 7.83 30.34
CA ASP A 36 3.87 9.15 30.14
C ASP A 36 4.63 9.84 28.99
N GLY A 37 4.05 9.75 27.80
CA GLY A 37 4.66 10.18 26.55
C GLY A 37 4.36 11.63 26.20
N ASP A 38 3.26 12.20 26.71
CA ASP A 38 2.88 13.60 26.49
C ASP A 38 3.17 14.53 27.68
N GLY A 39 3.58 13.98 28.81
CA GLY A 39 4.02 14.71 30.00
C GLY A 39 2.87 15.20 30.89
N ASP A 40 1.69 14.58 30.81
CA ASP A 40 0.50 14.99 31.58
C ASP A 40 0.49 14.45 33.03
N GLY A 41 1.48 13.63 33.39
CA GLY A 41 1.64 13.02 34.71
C GLY A 41 1.02 11.62 34.83
N LYS A 42 0.43 11.08 33.75
CA LYS A 42 -0.14 9.73 33.69
C LYS A 42 0.38 8.97 32.46
N ALA A 43 0.40 7.65 32.56
CA ALA A 43 0.63 6.79 31.41
C ALA A 43 -0.68 6.05 31.08
N ASP A 44 -1.54 6.71 30.30
CA ASP A 44 -2.86 6.20 29.92
C ASP A 44 -2.77 5.30 28.66
N PRO A 45 -3.09 4.00 28.74
CA PRO A 45 -3.08 3.12 27.56
C PRO A 45 -4.08 3.52 26.46
N TYR A 46 -5.05 4.39 26.74
CA TYR A 46 -6.01 4.93 25.78
C TYR A 46 -5.57 6.28 25.20
N ASN A 47 -4.55 6.93 25.78
CA ASN A 47 -3.87 8.04 25.15
C ASN A 47 -2.92 7.53 24.07
N LEU A 48 -3.03 8.09 22.86
CA LEU A 48 -2.25 7.63 21.71
C LEU A 48 -0.74 7.84 21.92
N THR A 49 -0.33 8.97 22.50
CA THR A 49 1.08 9.29 22.73
C THR A 49 1.67 8.30 23.72
N ASP A 50 1.04 8.09 24.87
CA ASP A 50 1.48 7.14 25.88
C ASP A 50 1.55 5.71 25.35
N ALA A 51 0.54 5.28 24.58
CA ALA A 51 0.52 3.99 23.92
C ALA A 51 1.72 3.79 22.98
N ILE A 52 2.07 4.81 22.19
CA ILE A 52 3.22 4.76 21.26
C ILE A 52 4.52 4.64 22.04
N TYR A 53 4.75 5.52 23.02
CA TYR A 53 5.98 5.52 23.82
C TYR A 53 6.14 4.25 24.65
N SER A 54 5.05 3.76 25.24
CA SER A 54 5.02 2.50 26.00
C SER A 54 5.32 1.29 25.12
N THR A 55 4.77 1.28 23.89
CA THR A 55 5.08 0.23 22.90
C THR A 55 6.55 0.27 22.50
N ALA A 56 7.12 1.46 22.25
CA ALA A 56 8.53 1.62 21.93
C ALA A 56 9.45 1.15 23.08
N ASN A 57 9.10 1.50 24.32
CA ASN A 57 9.80 1.04 25.52
C ASN A 57 9.77 -0.50 25.64
N TYR A 58 8.59 -1.10 25.46
CA TYR A 58 8.43 -2.56 25.46
C TYR A 58 9.30 -3.24 24.40
N LEU A 59 9.19 -2.80 23.14
CA LEU A 59 9.91 -3.40 22.02
C LEU A 59 11.43 -3.24 22.19
N SER A 60 11.90 -2.07 22.61
CA SER A 60 13.32 -1.79 22.87
C SER A 60 13.89 -2.73 23.94
N LYS A 61 13.21 -2.84 25.09
CA LYS A 61 13.62 -3.76 26.17
C LYS A 61 13.59 -5.24 25.76
N ASN A 62 12.77 -5.60 24.78
CA ASN A 62 12.67 -6.96 24.25
C ASN A 62 13.59 -7.21 23.05
N GLY A 63 14.55 -6.31 22.77
CA GLY A 63 15.60 -6.54 21.79
C GLY A 63 15.19 -6.33 20.34
N PHE A 64 14.17 -5.49 20.09
CA PHE A 64 13.65 -5.23 18.74
C PHE A 64 14.72 -4.84 17.72
N THR A 65 15.77 -4.12 18.12
CA THR A 65 16.86 -3.73 17.22
C THR A 65 17.72 -4.91 16.73
N LYS A 66 17.73 -6.02 17.47
CA LYS A 66 18.47 -7.25 17.13
C LYS A 66 17.57 -8.28 16.46
N ASP A 67 16.37 -8.46 17.01
CA ASP A 67 15.39 -9.44 16.53
C ASP A 67 13.96 -8.87 16.68
N PRO A 68 13.47 -8.14 15.66
CA PRO A 68 12.13 -7.58 15.66
C PRO A 68 11.04 -8.63 15.84
N TYR A 69 11.24 -9.82 15.25
CA TYR A 69 10.26 -10.90 15.28
C TYR A 69 10.07 -11.41 16.71
N LYS A 70 11.18 -11.75 17.38
CA LYS A 70 11.17 -12.21 18.76
C LYS A 70 10.65 -11.15 19.72
N ALA A 71 11.01 -9.89 19.53
CA ALA A 71 10.53 -8.80 20.38
C ALA A 71 9.00 -8.64 20.34
N ILE A 72 8.38 -8.78 19.17
CA ILE A 72 6.91 -8.77 19.03
C ILE A 72 6.31 -10.09 19.54
N PHE A 73 6.97 -11.23 19.28
CA PHE A 73 6.51 -12.54 19.75
C PHE A 73 6.40 -12.60 21.27
N ASN A 74 7.33 -11.98 22.02
CA ASN A 74 7.29 -11.94 23.47
C ASN A 74 6.02 -11.29 24.06
N TYR A 75 5.25 -10.54 23.26
CA TYR A 75 4.03 -9.88 23.73
C TYR A 75 2.83 -10.83 23.71
N ASN A 76 2.64 -11.55 22.61
CA ASN A 76 1.42 -12.33 22.37
C ASN A 76 1.67 -13.85 22.20
N HIS A 77 2.93 -14.25 22.04
CA HIS A 77 3.36 -15.64 21.82
C HIS A 77 2.66 -16.35 20.66
N ALA A 78 2.30 -15.60 19.61
CA ALA A 78 1.60 -16.15 18.45
C ALA A 78 2.19 -15.62 17.13
N ASP A 79 2.59 -16.54 16.25
CA ASP A 79 3.19 -16.19 14.95
C ASP A 79 2.26 -15.35 14.08
N TRP A 80 0.95 -15.62 14.14
CA TRP A 80 -0.04 -14.86 13.36
C TRP A 80 -0.08 -13.39 13.79
N TYR A 81 0.13 -13.09 15.07
CA TYR A 81 0.15 -11.74 15.60
C TYR A 81 1.42 -11.01 15.16
N VAL A 82 2.58 -11.68 15.24
CA VAL A 82 3.86 -11.12 14.77
C VAL A 82 3.76 -10.78 13.28
N LYS A 83 3.26 -11.70 12.46
CA LYS A 83 3.05 -11.48 11.02
C LYS A 83 2.09 -10.31 10.77
N LYS A 84 0.99 -10.19 11.52
CA LYS A 84 0.04 -9.08 11.41
C LYS A 84 0.71 -7.72 11.69
N VAL A 85 1.50 -7.63 12.76
CA VAL A 85 2.21 -6.39 13.15
C VAL A 85 3.30 -6.05 12.14
N MET A 86 4.15 -7.00 11.75
CA MET A 86 5.21 -6.78 10.77
C MET A 86 4.64 -6.38 9.39
N ASN A 87 3.58 -7.04 8.93
CA ASN A 87 2.90 -6.65 7.68
C ASN A 87 2.32 -5.23 7.76
N ALA A 88 1.78 -4.83 8.93
CA ALA A 88 1.29 -3.47 9.13
C ALA A 88 2.45 -2.46 9.16
N ALA A 89 3.57 -2.79 9.82
CA ALA A 89 4.77 -1.96 9.85
C ALA A 89 5.36 -1.77 8.44
N ASP A 90 5.49 -2.83 7.65
CA ASP A 90 5.94 -2.76 6.25
C ASP A 90 5.00 -1.88 5.40
N ARG A 91 3.69 -2.02 5.61
CA ARG A 91 2.66 -1.18 4.97
C ARG A 91 2.83 0.30 5.31
N PHE A 92 3.10 0.65 6.57
CA PHE A 92 3.27 2.04 6.99
C PHE A 92 4.66 2.60 6.66
N HIS A 93 5.71 1.79 6.71
CA HIS A 93 7.06 2.18 6.29
C HIS A 93 7.06 2.61 4.82
N THR A 94 6.46 1.80 3.95
CA THR A 94 6.35 2.10 2.51
C THR A 94 5.42 3.28 2.20
N GLN A 95 4.34 3.48 2.96
CA GLN A 95 3.45 4.64 2.82
C GLN A 95 4.10 5.95 3.32
N ALA A 96 4.83 5.91 4.44
CA ALA A 96 5.49 7.08 5.03
C ALA A 96 6.74 7.53 4.24
N THR A 97 7.36 6.64 3.47
CA THR A 97 8.48 7.00 2.57
C THR A 97 8.07 7.79 1.32
N TYR A 98 6.77 7.99 1.06
CA TYR A 98 6.31 8.77 -0.09
C TYR A 98 5.96 10.21 0.31
N LYS A 99 6.94 11.12 0.21
CA LYS A 99 6.66 12.54 -0.03
C LYS A 99 6.30 12.69 -1.51
N THR A 100 5.11 13.20 -1.80
CA THR A 100 4.69 13.59 -3.15
C THR A 100 5.74 14.52 -3.75
N ALA A 101 6.54 14.02 -4.69
CA ALA A 101 7.38 14.88 -5.53
C ALA A 101 6.47 15.67 -6.49
N GLU A 102 6.73 16.96 -6.62
CA GLU A 102 6.09 17.84 -7.60
C GLU A 102 6.15 17.19 -8.99
N GLY A 103 4.99 16.79 -9.51
CA GLY A 103 4.94 15.95 -10.70
C GLY A 103 3.93 14.80 -10.64
N SER A 104 3.33 14.51 -9.47
CA SER A 104 2.32 13.46 -9.34
C SER A 104 1.13 13.67 -10.28
N VAL A 105 0.63 12.57 -10.85
CA VAL A 105 -0.61 12.55 -11.61
C VAL A 105 -1.74 12.97 -10.66
N PRO A 106 -2.59 13.96 -11.00
CA PRO A 106 -3.62 14.44 -10.09
C PRO A 106 -4.62 13.30 -9.80
N VAL A 107 -4.77 12.94 -8.53
CA VAL A 107 -5.85 12.03 -8.08
C VAL A 107 -7.17 12.77 -8.24
N SER A 108 -7.99 12.38 -9.22
CA SER A 108 -9.27 13.03 -9.48
C SER A 108 -10.42 12.27 -8.81
N ASN A 109 -11.07 12.80 -7.78
CA ASN A 109 -12.16 12.07 -7.10
C ASN A 109 -13.43 11.86 -7.96
N ASP A 110 -13.61 12.62 -9.04
CA ASP A 110 -14.80 12.55 -9.92
C ASP A 110 -14.85 11.38 -10.91
N THR A 111 -13.79 10.58 -11.03
CA THR A 111 -13.72 9.49 -12.02
C THR A 111 -13.41 8.14 -11.39
N MET A 112 -13.94 7.07 -11.98
CA MET A 112 -13.79 5.69 -11.49
C MET A 112 -12.32 5.30 -11.32
N PHE A 113 -11.47 5.72 -12.27
CA PHE A 113 -10.03 5.55 -12.22
C PHE A 113 -9.33 6.91 -12.36
N THR A 114 -8.20 7.08 -11.66
CA THR A 114 -7.31 8.23 -11.90
C THR A 114 -6.42 7.95 -13.09
N LEU A 115 -5.88 9.01 -13.70
CA LEU A 115 -4.86 8.83 -14.72
C LEU A 115 -3.65 8.07 -14.13
N PRO A 116 -3.17 7.02 -14.81
CA PRO A 116 -2.07 6.19 -14.28
C PRO A 116 -0.69 6.79 -14.56
N ALA A 117 -0.59 7.76 -15.47
CA ALA A 117 0.65 8.46 -15.80
C ALA A 117 0.36 9.85 -16.40
N LYS A 118 1.35 10.74 -16.37
CA LYS A 118 1.36 11.96 -17.18
C LYS A 118 1.82 11.62 -18.61
N GLY A 119 1.28 12.32 -19.61
CA GLY A 119 1.68 12.16 -21.00
C GLY A 119 0.63 12.67 -21.98
N ARG A 120 0.77 12.30 -23.26
CA ARG A 120 -0.30 12.41 -24.27
C ARG A 120 -0.83 11.03 -24.60
N VAL A 121 -2.10 10.92 -24.96
CA VAL A 121 -2.61 9.67 -25.55
C VAL A 121 -2.04 9.56 -26.95
N SER A 122 -1.05 8.70 -27.15
CA SER A 122 -0.47 8.48 -28.47
C SER A 122 -1.34 7.57 -29.32
N SER A 123 -2.13 6.69 -28.68
CA SER A 123 -3.02 5.81 -29.43
C SER A 123 -4.14 5.21 -28.55
N GLY A 124 -5.33 5.06 -29.14
CA GLY A 124 -6.57 4.69 -28.43
C GLY A 124 -6.96 3.21 -28.47
N PHE A 125 -8.02 2.84 -27.75
CA PHE A 125 -8.62 1.50 -27.79
C PHE A 125 -9.37 1.29 -29.11
N GLY A 126 -9.25 0.10 -29.72
CA GLY A 126 -9.97 -0.25 -30.94
C GLY A 126 -9.12 -0.90 -32.03
N GLY A 127 -9.75 -1.18 -33.16
CA GLY A 127 -9.10 -1.81 -34.31
C GLY A 127 -8.04 -0.91 -34.96
N ARG A 128 -6.89 -1.50 -35.27
CA ARG A 128 -5.75 -0.88 -35.94
C ARG A 128 -5.20 -1.87 -36.97
N TRP A 129 -5.28 -1.54 -38.26
CA TRP A 129 -4.62 -2.30 -39.33
C TRP A 129 -4.90 -3.83 -39.29
N GLY A 130 -6.14 -4.22 -39.02
CA GLY A 130 -6.54 -5.64 -38.91
C GLY A 130 -6.26 -6.31 -37.55
N SER A 131 -5.70 -5.59 -36.57
CA SER A 131 -5.45 -6.09 -35.21
C SER A 131 -6.16 -5.22 -34.16
N MET A 132 -6.56 -5.81 -33.03
CA MET A 132 -7.28 -5.10 -31.97
C MET A 132 -6.33 -4.57 -30.90
N HIS A 133 -6.45 -3.29 -30.54
CA HIS A 133 -5.76 -2.69 -29.41
C HIS A 133 -6.65 -2.66 -28.17
N TYR A 134 -6.31 -3.46 -27.15
CA TYR A 134 -7.13 -3.68 -25.95
C TYR A 134 -6.90 -2.66 -24.81
N GLY A 135 -6.20 -1.57 -25.10
CA GLY A 135 -5.88 -0.54 -24.12
C GLY A 135 -5.77 0.86 -24.72
N ILE A 136 -5.12 1.76 -23.99
CA ILE A 136 -4.65 3.05 -24.50
C ILE A 136 -3.14 3.15 -24.28
N ASP A 137 -2.48 3.90 -25.15
CA ASP A 137 -1.05 4.18 -25.04
C ASP A 137 -0.85 5.63 -24.60
N ILE A 138 -0.21 5.82 -23.44
CA ILE A 138 0.13 7.14 -22.89
C ILE A 138 1.63 7.34 -23.08
N ALA A 139 2.02 8.19 -24.02
CA ALA A 139 3.40 8.48 -24.34
C ALA A 139 3.95 9.64 -23.50
N GLY A 140 5.19 9.49 -23.04
CA GLY A 140 5.93 10.49 -22.28
C GLY A 140 7.43 10.28 -22.47
N LYS A 141 8.23 11.32 -22.19
CA LYS A 141 9.70 11.26 -22.27
C LYS A 141 10.33 11.41 -20.89
N GLY A 142 11.42 10.70 -20.64
CA GLY A 142 12.19 10.82 -19.40
C GLY A 142 11.65 9.94 -18.27
N LYS A 143 11.93 10.28 -17.02
CA LYS A 143 11.57 9.45 -15.86
C LYS A 143 10.13 9.71 -15.40
N ILE A 144 9.16 9.10 -16.08
CA ILE A 144 7.73 9.29 -15.80
C ILE A 144 7.22 8.24 -14.80
N PRO A 145 6.75 8.64 -13.61
CA PRO A 145 6.15 7.71 -12.65
C PRO A 145 4.80 7.19 -13.16
N VAL A 146 4.56 5.90 -12.92
CA VAL A 146 3.28 5.23 -13.12
C VAL A 146 2.67 4.95 -11.76
N VAL A 147 1.38 5.24 -11.61
CA VAL A 147 0.62 5.08 -10.37
C VAL A 147 -0.58 4.15 -10.55
N ALA A 148 -1.02 3.53 -9.45
CA ALA A 148 -2.23 2.72 -9.44
C ALA A 148 -3.46 3.61 -9.72
N ALA A 149 -4.26 3.22 -10.71
CA ALA A 149 -5.42 3.98 -11.16
C ALA A 149 -6.57 3.99 -10.13
N ALA A 150 -6.65 2.98 -9.25
CA ALA A 150 -7.59 2.89 -8.14
C ALA A 150 -7.01 2.01 -7.01
N ASP A 151 -7.65 2.04 -5.84
CA ASP A 151 -7.39 1.12 -4.74
C ASP A 151 -7.55 -0.34 -5.21
N GLY A 152 -6.66 -1.24 -4.76
CA GLY A 152 -6.74 -2.63 -5.19
C GLY A 152 -5.65 -3.51 -4.63
N ILE A 153 -5.58 -4.74 -5.14
CA ILE A 153 -4.54 -5.72 -4.83
C ILE A 153 -3.82 -6.13 -6.12
N VAL A 154 -2.50 -6.09 -6.11
CA VAL A 154 -1.67 -6.53 -7.23
C VAL A 154 -1.87 -8.03 -7.42
N SER A 155 -2.54 -8.42 -8.51
CA SER A 155 -2.81 -9.83 -8.82
C SER A 155 -1.59 -10.51 -9.44
N ARG A 156 -0.82 -9.78 -10.25
CA ARG A 156 0.39 -10.26 -10.93
C ARG A 156 1.39 -9.12 -11.08
N SER A 157 2.68 -9.43 -10.97
CA SER A 157 3.77 -8.51 -11.32
C SER A 157 4.94 -9.35 -11.81
N TYR A 158 5.19 -9.35 -13.13
CA TYR A 158 6.24 -10.18 -13.74
C TYR A 158 6.81 -9.53 -15.01
N ARG A 159 7.80 -10.19 -15.63
CA ARG A 159 8.30 -9.84 -16.97
C ARG A 159 7.66 -10.78 -17.98
N SER A 160 6.93 -10.22 -18.93
CA SER A 160 6.26 -10.89 -20.05
C SER A 160 7.01 -10.58 -21.33
N ASP A 161 7.04 -11.52 -22.28
CA ASP A 161 7.69 -11.28 -23.58
C ASP A 161 6.98 -10.19 -24.38
N SER A 162 5.65 -10.22 -24.43
CA SER A 162 4.85 -9.22 -25.13
C SER A 162 4.69 -7.92 -24.33
N TYR A 163 4.26 -8.00 -23.07
CA TYR A 163 4.00 -6.82 -22.25
C TYR A 163 5.25 -6.18 -21.63
N GLY A 164 6.40 -6.85 -21.69
CA GLY A 164 7.59 -6.41 -20.97
C GLY A 164 7.38 -6.51 -19.46
N HIS A 165 7.92 -5.54 -18.71
CA HIS A 165 7.58 -5.42 -17.31
C HIS A 165 6.14 -4.97 -17.14
N VAL A 166 5.34 -5.80 -16.48
CA VAL A 166 3.90 -5.62 -16.36
C VAL A 166 3.41 -5.82 -14.94
N ILE A 167 2.40 -5.03 -14.58
CA ILE A 167 1.68 -5.12 -13.31
C ILE A 167 0.19 -5.25 -13.62
N PHE A 168 -0.49 -6.13 -12.90
CA PHE A 168 -1.93 -6.30 -12.93
C PHE A 168 -2.49 -6.02 -11.55
N ILE A 169 -3.59 -5.26 -11.48
CA ILE A 169 -4.20 -4.85 -10.20
C ILE A 169 -5.69 -5.13 -10.26
N LYS A 170 -6.19 -5.92 -9.31
CA LYS A 170 -7.61 -6.18 -9.12
C LYS A 170 -8.22 -5.12 -8.21
N HIS A 171 -9.40 -4.66 -8.60
CA HIS A 171 -10.17 -3.62 -7.93
C HIS A 171 -11.59 -4.12 -7.63
N SER A 172 -12.16 -3.63 -6.54
CA SER A 172 -13.60 -3.70 -6.27
C SER A 172 -14.14 -2.28 -6.23
N ILE A 173 -14.95 -1.90 -7.22
CA ILE A 173 -15.45 -0.54 -7.37
C ILE A 173 -16.96 -0.61 -7.55
N LYS A 174 -17.70 -0.01 -6.61
CA LYS A 174 -19.18 0.01 -6.60
C LYS A 174 -19.79 -1.40 -6.76
N GLY A 175 -19.24 -2.39 -6.06
CA GLY A 175 -19.72 -3.78 -6.10
C GLY A 175 -19.35 -4.59 -7.35
N LYS A 176 -18.61 -3.99 -8.29
CA LYS A 176 -18.10 -4.68 -9.50
C LYS A 176 -16.60 -4.94 -9.40
N SER A 177 -16.16 -6.06 -9.96
CA SER A 177 -14.74 -6.39 -10.08
C SER A 177 -14.14 -5.80 -11.35
N TYR A 178 -12.94 -5.25 -11.25
CA TYR A 178 -12.15 -4.81 -12.38
C TYR A 178 -10.71 -5.29 -12.24
N GLU A 179 -9.99 -5.42 -13.37
CA GLU A 179 -8.55 -5.60 -13.38
C GLU A 179 -7.91 -4.59 -14.34
N THR A 180 -6.91 -3.85 -13.86
CA THR A 180 -6.13 -2.93 -14.68
C THR A 180 -4.76 -3.51 -15.00
N VAL A 181 -4.23 -3.19 -16.18
CA VAL A 181 -2.93 -3.65 -16.67
C VAL A 181 -2.04 -2.45 -16.95
N TYR A 182 -0.79 -2.50 -16.45
CA TYR A 182 0.22 -1.47 -16.64
C TYR A 182 1.44 -2.12 -17.28
N ALA A 183 1.65 -1.91 -18.58
CA ALA A 183 2.66 -2.62 -19.35
C ALA A 183 3.74 -1.70 -19.94
N HIS A 184 4.75 -2.34 -20.54
CA HIS A 184 5.96 -1.74 -21.10
C HIS A 184 6.77 -0.94 -20.09
N LEU A 185 6.63 -1.24 -18.79
CA LEU A 185 7.31 -0.49 -17.73
C LEU A 185 8.83 -0.62 -17.86
N ALA A 186 9.57 0.41 -17.45
CA ALA A 186 11.01 0.32 -17.28
C ALA A 186 11.36 -0.47 -16.00
N SER A 187 10.56 -0.30 -14.94
CA SER A 187 10.71 -1.01 -13.68
C SER A 187 9.38 -1.16 -12.93
N ARG A 188 9.34 -2.12 -12.02
CA ARG A 188 8.17 -2.44 -11.18
C ARG A 188 8.55 -2.24 -9.72
N ALA A 189 7.74 -1.48 -8.99
CA ALA A 189 7.97 -1.17 -7.57
C ALA A 189 7.09 -2.02 -6.63
N VAL A 190 6.16 -2.80 -7.18
CA VAL A 190 5.23 -3.64 -6.41
C VAL A 190 5.24 -5.09 -6.89
N ARG A 191 4.88 -6.00 -5.99
CA ARG A 191 4.86 -7.45 -6.20
C ARG A 191 3.44 -7.99 -6.08
N GLN A 192 3.21 -9.22 -6.52
CA GLN A 192 1.92 -9.89 -6.31
C GLN A 192 1.54 -9.92 -4.81
N GLY A 193 0.27 -9.66 -4.52
CA GLY A 193 -0.26 -9.58 -3.15
C GLY A 193 -0.18 -8.18 -2.52
N THR A 194 0.57 -7.24 -3.11
CA THR A 194 0.65 -5.86 -2.60
C THR A 194 -0.72 -5.19 -2.70
N ILE A 195 -1.25 -4.68 -1.58
CA ILE A 195 -2.41 -3.79 -1.58
C ILE A 195 -1.91 -2.39 -1.94
N VAL A 196 -2.55 -1.77 -2.93
CA VAL A 196 -2.21 -0.42 -3.39
C VAL A 196 -3.36 0.54 -3.17
N LYS A 197 -3.01 1.80 -2.96
CA LYS A 197 -3.97 2.92 -2.96
C LYS A 197 -3.98 3.63 -4.31
N ARG A 198 -5.12 4.22 -4.66
CA ARG A 198 -5.25 5.11 -5.81
C ARG A 198 -4.16 6.19 -5.76
N GLY A 199 -3.44 6.36 -6.86
CA GLY A 199 -2.33 7.32 -6.96
C GLY A 199 -1.00 6.83 -6.37
N GLN A 200 -0.96 5.63 -5.76
CA GLN A 200 0.29 5.05 -5.28
C GLN A 200 1.23 4.72 -6.43
N PHE A 201 2.50 5.11 -6.30
CA PHE A 201 3.55 4.75 -7.25
C PHE A 201 3.73 3.23 -7.35
N ILE A 202 3.77 2.71 -8.58
CA ILE A 202 3.91 1.27 -8.85
C ILE A 202 5.06 0.92 -9.82
N GLY A 203 5.68 1.91 -10.45
CA GLY A 203 6.79 1.70 -11.37
C GLY A 203 7.07 2.91 -12.26
N TYR A 204 8.05 2.78 -13.15
CA TYR A 204 8.36 3.81 -14.15
C TYR A 204 7.91 3.38 -15.54
N MET A 205 7.38 4.33 -16.32
CA MET A 205 7.09 4.15 -17.74
C MET A 205 8.37 3.77 -18.49
N GLY A 206 8.27 2.90 -19.48
CA GLY A 206 9.43 2.45 -20.26
C GLY A 206 9.07 2.06 -21.68
N SER A 207 9.87 1.15 -22.24
CA SER A 207 9.69 0.59 -23.58
C SER A 207 10.15 -0.88 -23.61
N THR A 208 9.74 -1.67 -22.60
CA THR A 208 10.09 -3.10 -22.54
C THR A 208 9.05 -3.97 -23.24
N GLY A 209 9.45 -5.18 -23.67
CA GLY A 209 8.57 -6.07 -24.43
C GLY A 209 8.35 -5.58 -25.86
N HIS A 210 7.18 -5.84 -26.43
CA HIS A 210 6.82 -5.40 -27.78
C HIS A 210 6.39 -3.92 -27.76
N SER A 211 7.38 -3.03 -27.76
CA SER A 211 7.19 -1.57 -27.68
C SER A 211 8.12 -0.88 -28.68
N THR A 212 7.62 0.10 -29.43
CA THR A 212 8.40 0.86 -30.43
C THR A 212 8.92 2.20 -29.91
N GLY A 213 8.65 2.54 -28.65
CA GLY A 213 9.08 3.77 -28.01
C GLY A 213 8.51 3.92 -26.61
N GLN A 214 8.99 4.90 -25.84
CA GLN A 214 8.58 5.04 -24.44
C GLN A 214 7.09 5.40 -24.30
N HIS A 215 6.32 4.49 -23.72
CA HIS A 215 4.90 4.71 -23.38
C HIS A 215 4.43 3.76 -22.28
N LEU A 216 3.31 4.11 -21.65
CA LEU A 216 2.53 3.19 -20.83
C LEU A 216 1.40 2.64 -21.68
N HIS A 217 1.37 1.32 -21.86
CA HIS A 217 0.18 0.64 -22.34
C HIS A 217 -0.71 0.31 -21.13
N PHE A 218 -1.92 0.87 -21.13
CA PHE A 218 -2.88 0.76 -20.03
C PHE A 218 -4.18 0.10 -20.49
N GLU A 219 -4.58 -0.98 -19.81
CA GLU A 219 -5.85 -1.66 -20.07
C GLU A 219 -6.78 -1.60 -18.85
N VAL A 220 -8.08 -1.65 -19.13
CA VAL A 220 -9.14 -1.82 -18.13
C VAL A 220 -9.97 -3.04 -18.53
N HIS A 221 -10.21 -3.94 -17.58
CA HIS A 221 -11.08 -5.11 -17.75
C HIS A 221 -12.21 -5.05 -16.71
N GLU A 222 -13.46 -5.25 -17.14
CA GLU A 222 -14.58 -5.48 -16.22
C GLU A 222 -14.65 -6.99 -15.93
N GLY A 223 -14.24 -7.38 -14.72
CA GLY A 223 -13.85 -8.75 -14.40
C GLY A 223 -12.34 -8.97 -14.49
N SER A 224 -11.92 -10.24 -14.45
CA SER A 224 -10.50 -10.60 -14.57
C SER A 224 -10.04 -10.51 -16.03
N TRP A 225 -8.80 -10.08 -16.23
CA TRP A 225 -8.11 -10.19 -17.51
C TRP A 225 -8.01 -11.66 -17.92
N ASN A 226 -8.17 -11.92 -19.22
CA ASN A 226 -8.01 -13.24 -19.83
C ASN A 226 -7.32 -13.13 -21.20
N TYR A 227 -6.82 -14.26 -21.72
CA TYR A 227 -6.08 -14.29 -22.99
C TYR A 227 -6.90 -13.84 -24.20
N SER A 228 -8.20 -14.14 -24.24
CA SER A 228 -9.10 -13.71 -25.32
C SER A 228 -9.50 -12.23 -25.23
N LYS A 229 -9.14 -11.55 -24.13
CA LYS A 229 -9.44 -10.14 -23.87
C LYS A 229 -10.93 -9.81 -23.90
N SER A 230 -11.78 -10.82 -23.64
CA SER A 230 -13.24 -10.66 -23.72
C SER A 230 -13.81 -9.65 -22.71
N ASN A 231 -13.07 -9.37 -21.63
CA ASN A 231 -13.46 -8.43 -20.58
C ASN A 231 -12.89 -7.01 -20.80
N ALA A 232 -12.10 -6.80 -21.85
CA ALA A 232 -11.45 -5.51 -22.10
C ALA A 232 -12.50 -4.43 -22.39
N LYS A 233 -12.34 -3.28 -21.73
CA LYS A 233 -13.16 -2.09 -21.92
C LYS A 233 -12.29 -0.94 -22.37
N ASN A 234 -12.85 -0.03 -23.16
CA ASN A 234 -12.15 1.17 -23.58
C ASN A 234 -11.78 2.04 -22.35
N PRO A 235 -10.49 2.19 -21.99
CA PRO A 235 -10.09 2.99 -20.83
C PRO A 235 -10.52 4.46 -20.89
N ALA A 236 -10.74 5.00 -22.10
CA ALA A 236 -11.19 6.37 -22.30
C ALA A 236 -12.56 6.67 -21.67
N LEU A 237 -13.39 5.64 -21.45
CA LEU A 237 -14.69 5.79 -20.81
C LEU A 237 -14.61 5.94 -19.28
N TYR A 238 -13.46 5.63 -18.68
CA TYR A 238 -13.31 5.58 -17.23
C TYR A 238 -12.24 6.53 -16.68
N LEU A 239 -11.41 7.10 -17.56
CA LEU A 239 -10.33 8.01 -17.21
C LEU A 239 -10.70 9.47 -17.50
N PRO A 240 -10.21 10.44 -16.71
CA PRO A 240 -10.37 11.86 -17.00
C PRO A 240 -9.38 12.29 -18.09
N LEU A 241 -9.54 11.79 -19.32
CA LEU A 241 -8.60 12.03 -20.44
C LEU A 241 -8.54 13.50 -20.86
N ASN A 242 -9.58 14.30 -20.57
CA ASN A 242 -9.56 15.75 -20.76
C ASN A 242 -8.42 16.46 -20.00
N LYS A 243 -7.78 15.79 -19.04
CA LYS A 243 -6.61 16.28 -18.30
C LYS A 243 -5.26 15.94 -18.96
N LEU A 244 -5.25 15.15 -20.05
CA LEU A 244 -4.03 14.91 -20.84
C LEU A 244 -3.95 15.96 -21.96
N LYS A 245 -2.74 16.46 -22.23
CA LYS A 245 -2.51 17.31 -23.40
C LYS A 245 -2.73 16.43 -24.63
N GLN A 246 -3.68 16.82 -25.48
CA GLN A 246 -3.90 16.18 -26.79
C GLN A 246 -2.67 16.36 -27.67
#